data_AF-A0A920U3M2-F1
#
_entry.id   AF-A0A920U3M2-F1
#
_cell.length_a   1.000
_cell.length_b   1.000
_cell.length_c   1.000
_cell.angle_alpha   90.00
_cell.angle_beta   90.00
_cell.angle_gamma   90.00
#
_symmetry.space_group_name_H-M   'P 1'
#
loop_
_entity.id
_entity.type
_entity.pdbx_description
1 polymer ?
#
loop_
_entity_poly.entity_id
_entity_poly.type
_entity_poly.pdbx_seq_one_letter_code
_entity_poly.pdbx_strand_id
1 'polypeptide(L)' 'MAEKVLLVVNTASFCGYPKQYKGLESLYRRYRADGFAVLGFPSNDFFQEPRSETKVKEFCQLPL' A
#
# COMPACT_ATOMS: atom_id res chain seq x y z
N MET A 1 -25.38 -9.11 -0.87
CA MET A 1 -24.14 -8.53 -0.33
C MET A 1 -23.08 -8.70 -1.40
N ALA A 2 -22.34 -7.66 -1.78
CA ALA A 2 -21.28 -7.82 -2.78
C ALA A 2 -20.05 -8.46 -2.11
N GLU A 3 -19.69 -9.67 -2.52
CA GLU A 3 -18.49 -10.35 -2.05
C GLU A 3 -17.26 -9.59 -2.57
N LYS A 4 -16.50 -8.98 -1.66
CA LYS A 4 -15.27 -8.26 -2.01
C LYS A 4 -14.06 -9.06 -1.54
N VAL A 5 -13.11 -9.26 -2.43
CA VAL A 5 -11.80 -9.83 -2.09
C VAL A 5 -10.88 -8.70 -1.64
N LEU A 6 -10.36 -8.81 -0.42
CA LEU A 6 -9.48 -7.79 0.17
C LEU A 6 -8.04 -8.31 0.24
N LEU A 7 -7.11 -7.58 -0.37
CA LEU A 7 -5.68 -7.75 -0.15
C LEU A 7 -5.21 -6.72 0.88
N VAL A 8 -4.86 -7.19 2.07
CA VAL A 8 -4.33 -6.36 3.17
C VAL A 8 -2.82 -6.46 3.15
N VAL A 9 -2.14 -5.31 3.06
CA VAL A 9 -0.69 -5.22 2.89
C VAL A 9 -0.08 -4.35 3.98
N ASN A 10 0.94 -4.84 4.68
CA ASN A 10 1.77 -4.00 5.53
C ASN A 10 2.77 -3.25 4.63
N THR A 11 2.71 -1.91 4.65
CA THR A 11 3.56 -1.06 3.82
C THR A 11 4.66 -0.39 4.64
N ALA A 12 5.74 0.01 3.98
CA ALA A 12 6.84 0.76 4.59
C ALA A 12 7.47 1.72 3.55
N SER A 13 7.77 2.97 3.95
CA SER A 13 8.30 4.02 3.06
C SER A 13 9.77 3.82 2.71
N PHE A 14 10.59 3.29 3.62
CA PHE A 14 12.02 3.02 3.38
C PHE A 14 12.30 1.57 3.00
N CYS A 15 11.28 0.87 2.52
CA CYS A 15 11.45 -0.49 2.04
C CYS A 15 12.19 -0.47 0.69
N GLY A 16 13.15 -1.37 0.50
CA GLY A 16 13.92 -1.52 -0.75
C GLY A 16 13.10 -2.05 -1.93
N TYR A 17 11.77 -2.11 -1.81
CA TYR A 17 10.84 -2.65 -2.79
C TYR A 17 9.78 -1.64 -3.28
N PRO A 18 10.13 -0.37 -3.61
CA PRO A 18 9.15 0.60 -4.10
C PRO A 18 8.42 0.12 -5.38
N LYS A 19 9.04 -0.79 -6.15
CA LYS A 19 8.42 -1.46 -7.30
C LYS A 19 7.14 -2.24 -6.95
N GLN A 20 6.97 -2.68 -5.69
CA GLN A 20 5.78 -3.40 -5.26
C GLN A 20 4.52 -2.53 -5.33
N TYR A 21 4.60 -1.22 -5.09
CA TYR A 21 3.45 -0.32 -5.22
C TYR A 21 2.87 -0.33 -6.64
N LYS A 22 3.72 -0.35 -7.67
CA LYS A 22 3.29 -0.46 -9.07
C LYS A 22 2.60 -1.80 -9.35
N GLY A 23 3.08 -2.89 -8.73
CA GLY A 23 2.44 -4.20 -8.80
C GLY A 23 1.05 -4.22 -8.14
N LEU A 24 0.93 -3.63 -6.95
CA LEU A 24 -0.33 -3.49 -6.22
C LEU A 24 -1.33 -2.62 -6.97
N GLU A 25 -0.88 -1.50 -7.55
CA GLU A 25 -1.71 -0.64 -8.40
C GLU A 25 -2.19 -1.40 -9.65
N SER A 26 -1.31 -2.18 -10.28
CA SER A 26 -1.66 -2.99 -11.45
C SER A 26 -2.72 -4.05 -11.12
N LEU A 27 -2.59 -4.73 -9.98
CA LEU A 27 -3.58 -5.69 -9.48
C LEU A 27 -4.92 -5.01 -9.19
N TYR A 28 -4.91 -3.88 -8.49
CA TYR A 28 -6.11 -3.10 -8.23
C TYR A 28 -6.79 -2.66 -9.52
N ARG A 29 -6.05 -2.07 -10.46
CA ARG A 29 -6.58 -1.64 -11.76
C ARG A 29 -7.21 -2.80 -12.52
N ARG A 30 -6.62 -4.00 -12.46
CA ARG A 30 -7.10 -5.20 -13.14
C ARG A 30 -8.41 -5.75 -12.56
N TYR A 31 -8.54 -5.81 -11.23
CA TYR A 31 -9.64 -6.54 -10.58
C TYR A 31 -10.66 -5.66 -9.84
N ARG A 32 -10.50 -4.33 -9.81
CA ARG A 32 -11.43 -3.44 -9.08
C ARG A 32 -12.88 -3.56 -9.52
N ALA A 33 -13.13 -3.90 -10.80
CA ALA A 33 -14.47 -4.11 -11.33
C ALA A 33 -15.11 -5.42 -10.85
N ASP A 34 -14.28 -6.40 -10.47
CA ASP A 34 -14.68 -7.72 -10.00
C ASP A 34 -14.80 -7.79 -8.46
N GLY A 35 -14.85 -6.64 -7.78
CA GLY A 35 -14.96 -6.58 -6.32
C GLY A 35 -13.65 -6.70 -5.56
N PHE A 36 -12.50 -6.50 -6.19
CA PHE A 36 -11.19 -6.52 -5.51
C PHE A 36 -10.78 -5.15 -4.95
N ALA A 37 -10.17 -5.12 -3.76
CA ALA A 37 -9.54 -3.93 -3.20
C ALA A 37 -8.21 -4.24 -2.50
N VAL A 38 -7.29 -3.27 -2.54
CA VAL A 38 -6.01 -3.31 -1.83
C VAL A 38 -6.04 -2.30 -0.69
N LEU A 39 -5.68 -2.73 0.52
CA LEU A 39 -5.59 -1.89 1.71
C LEU A 39 -4.15 -1.90 2.23
N GLY A 40 -3.48 -0.75 2.18
CA GLY A 40 -2.12 -0.58 2.69
C GLY A 40 -2.13 -0.02 4.12
N PHE A 41 -1.41 -0.68 5.01
CA PHE A 41 -1.22 -0.26 6.40
C PHE A 41 0.26 0.00 6.66
N PRO A 42 0.69 1.26 6.82
CA PRO A 42 2.05 1.61 7.24
C PRO A 42 2.43 0.87 8.53
N SER A 43 3.56 0.18 8.54
CA SER A 43 4.08 -0.51 9.73
C SER A 43 5.58 -0.29 9.87
N ASN A 44 5.99 0.00 11.11
CA ASN A 44 7.38 0.12 11.50
C ASN A 44 7.92 -1.12 12.23
N ASP A 45 7.20 -2.25 12.18
CA ASP A 45 7.61 -3.49 12.88
C ASP A 45 8.95 -4.04 12.34
N PHE A 46 9.33 -3.63 11.13
CA PHE A 46 10.60 -3.98 10.48
C PHE A 46 11.61 -2.82 10.47
N PHE A 47 11.39 -1.76 11.24
CA PHE A 47 12.28 -0.58 11.30
C PHE A 47 12.48 0.14 9.96
N GLN A 48 11.51 0.04 9.04
CA GLN A 48 11.57 0.59 7.68
C GLN A 48 10.54 1.71 7.41
N GLU A 49 9.90 2.23 8.45
CA GLU A 49 8.91 3.30 8.36
C GLU A 49 9.33 4.45 9.29
N PRO A 50 9.22 5.73 8.89
CA PRO A 50 9.47 6.81 9.83
C PRO A 50 8.52 6.69 11.03
N ARG A 51 9.04 6.82 12.25
CA ARG A 51 8.23 6.85 13.48
C ARG A 51 7.23 8.02 13.54
N SER A 52 7.37 9.01 12.67
CA SER A 52 6.50 10.18 12.61
C SER A 52 5.44 9.97 11.52
N GLU A 53 4.18 9.94 11.92
CA GLU A 53 3.03 9.84 11.00
C GLU A 53 3.01 10.98 9.97
N THR A 54 3.47 12.18 10.35
CA THR A 54 3.61 13.32 9.43
C THR A 54 4.54 12.98 8.27
N LYS A 55 5.69 12.35 8.55
CA LYS A 55 6.66 11.94 7.53
C LYS A 55 6.14 10.79 6.65
N VAL A 56 5.34 9.88 7.21
CA VAL A 56 4.66 8.82 6.45
C VAL A 56 3.71 9.44 5.43
N LYS A 57 2.93 10.45 5.85
CA LYS A 57 1.97 11.14 4.97
C LYS A 57 2.66 11.90 3.83
N GLU A 58 3.77 12.57 4.12
CA GLU A 58 4.58 13.25 3.10
C GLU A 58 5.10 12.27 2.04
N PHE A 59 5.53 11.08 2.46
CA PHE A 59 5.97 10.03 1.53
C PHE A 59 4.83 9.52 0.64
N CYS A 60 3.63 9.31 1.19
CA CYS A 60 2.45 8.87 0.42
C CYS A 60 1.96 9.90 -0.61
N GLN A 61 2.33 11.18 -0.46
CA GLN A 61 1.95 12.25 -1.39
C GLN A 61 3.00 12.50 -2.47
N LEU A 62 4.17 11.86 -2.38
CA LEU A 62 5.14 11.90 -3.46
C LEU A 62 4.56 11.19 -4.69
N PRO A 63 4.70 11.76 -5.89
CA PRO A 63 4.29 11.09 -7.11
C PRO A 63 5.09 9.78 -7.27
N LEU A 64 4.36 8.68 -7.44
CA LEU A 64 4.86 7.32 -7.75
C LEU A 64 5.63 7.24 -9.08
#